data_AF-A0A1H7TYE1-F1
#
_entry.id   AF-A0A1H7TYE1-F1
#
_cell.length_a   1.000
_cell.length_b   1.000
_cell.length_c   1.000
_cell.angle_alpha   90.00
_cell.angle_beta   90.00
_cell.angle_gamma   90.00
#
_symmetry.space_group_name_H-M   'P 1'
#
loop_
_entity.id
_entity.type
_entity.pdbx_description
1 polymer ?
#
loop_
_entity_poly.entity_id
_entity_poly.type
_entity_poly.pdbx_seq_one_letter_code
_entity_poly.pdbx_strand_id
1 'polypeptide(L)'
;MAKTSRHAGVSWNTAMSKWAAQVRFRRDLHHLGFFENEEEAHRVVVRFKVDNKIVKADGSRPSVLEAFRYDDGRLVCQYNLMKHSVGDIVGYVEPETGYVQIGYGSQSYRAHRLVWQMMVGPIPAGNEIDHINGDKADNRIENLRIVSRAENAKNLSLQTRNKTGVPGVAFINNHYRVTIGSEYLGYFDSLDEAVQIRKSAEARLGYHANHGRTK
;
A
#
# COMPACT_ATOMS: atom_id res chain seq x y z
N MET A 1 -4.77 -47.19 2.93
CA MET A 1 -4.67 -45.74 3.23
C MET A 1 -4.52 -44.99 1.90
N ALA A 2 -5.27 -43.92 1.67
CA ALA A 2 -5.13 -43.12 0.45
C ALA A 2 -3.75 -42.43 0.46
N LYS A 3 -2.96 -42.58 -0.59
CA LYS A 3 -1.70 -41.84 -0.73
C LYS A 3 -2.04 -40.35 -0.90
N THR A 4 -1.68 -39.52 0.06
CA THR A 4 -1.83 -38.07 -0.01
C THR A 4 -0.50 -37.43 -0.39
N SER A 5 -0.55 -36.53 -1.37
CA SER A 5 0.62 -35.75 -1.79
C SER A 5 0.91 -34.66 -0.78
N ARG A 6 2.19 -34.34 -0.57
CA ARG A 6 2.62 -33.12 0.16
C ARG A 6 2.72 -31.89 -0.74
N HIS A 7 2.68 -32.08 -2.06
CA HIS A 7 2.86 -31.05 -3.06
C HIS A 7 1.53 -30.63 -3.69
N ALA A 8 1.19 -29.34 -3.60
CA ALA A 8 0.00 -28.79 -4.23
C ALA A 8 0.05 -28.94 -5.76
N GLY A 9 -1.00 -29.55 -6.32
CA GLY A 9 -1.09 -29.87 -7.75
C GLY A 9 -0.62 -31.29 -8.09
N VAL A 10 -0.21 -32.08 -7.10
CA VAL A 10 0.12 -33.51 -7.27
C VAL A 10 -0.86 -34.34 -6.46
N SER A 11 -1.33 -35.46 -7.03
CA SER A 11 -2.28 -36.36 -6.36
C SER A 11 -2.11 -37.80 -6.86
N TRP A 12 -2.32 -38.79 -5.99
CA TRP A 12 -2.26 -40.20 -6.40
C TRP A 12 -3.53 -40.60 -7.18
N ASN A 13 -3.34 -41.15 -8.37
CA ASN A 13 -4.40 -41.77 -9.17
C ASN A 13 -4.38 -43.29 -8.94
N THR A 14 -5.43 -43.82 -8.30
CA THR A 14 -5.53 -45.24 -7.95
C THR A 14 -5.75 -46.15 -9.16
N ALA A 15 -6.50 -45.70 -10.17
CA ALA A 15 -6.80 -46.50 -11.36
C ALA A 15 -5.56 -46.74 -12.21
N MET A 16 -4.70 -45.73 -12.34
CA MET A 16 -3.45 -45.82 -13.11
C MET A 16 -2.25 -46.26 -12.27
N SER A 17 -2.40 -46.31 -10.93
CA SER A 17 -1.29 -46.51 -9.98
C SER A 17 -0.12 -45.53 -10.19
N LYS A 18 -0.43 -44.26 -10.49
CA LYS A 18 0.56 -43.20 -10.78
C LYS A 18 0.22 -41.90 -10.08
N TRP A 19 1.22 -41.05 -9.87
CA TRP A 19 1.06 -39.67 -9.43
C TRP A 19 0.62 -38.79 -10.60
N ALA A 20 -0.54 -38.14 -10.49
CA ALA A 20 -1.04 -37.17 -11.46
C ALA A 20 -0.55 -35.76 -11.10
N ALA A 21 -0.04 -35.03 -12.08
CA ALA A 21 0.32 -33.62 -11.97
C ALA A 21 -0.73 -32.76 -12.69
N GLN A 22 -1.27 -31.75 -12.01
CA GLN A 22 -2.28 -30.85 -12.55
C GLN A 22 -2.20 -29.45 -11.95
N VAL A 23 -2.48 -28.44 -12.77
CA VAL A 23 -2.48 -27.04 -12.36
C VAL A 23 -3.70 -26.34 -12.94
N ARG A 24 -4.46 -25.64 -12.09
CA ARG A 24 -5.51 -24.73 -12.58
C ARG A 24 -4.88 -23.39 -12.95
N PHE A 25 -5.08 -22.95 -14.18
CA PHE A 25 -4.59 -21.66 -14.69
C PHE A 25 -5.58 -21.10 -15.70
N ARG A 26 -5.88 -19.80 -15.61
CA ARG A 26 -6.85 -19.10 -16.49
C ARG A 26 -8.18 -19.84 -16.67
N ARG A 27 -8.75 -20.32 -15.54
CA ARG A 27 -10.01 -21.10 -15.43
C ARG A 27 -9.91 -22.55 -15.91
N ASP A 28 -8.92 -22.90 -16.72
CA ASP A 28 -8.69 -24.23 -17.22
C ASP A 28 -7.88 -25.09 -16.25
N LEU A 29 -8.13 -26.40 -16.27
CA LEU A 29 -7.34 -27.40 -15.57
C LEU A 29 -6.34 -28.01 -16.56
N HIS A 30 -5.06 -27.69 -16.39
CA HIS A 30 -4.00 -28.27 -17.19
C HIS A 30 -3.55 -29.58 -16.56
N HIS A 31 -3.75 -30.68 -17.28
CA HIS A 31 -3.20 -31.99 -16.94
C HIS A 31 -1.78 -32.08 -17.47
N LEU A 32 -0.79 -32.18 -16.59
CA LEU A 32 0.63 -32.15 -16.94
C LEU A 32 1.25 -33.54 -17.11
N GLY A 33 0.52 -34.59 -16.73
CA GLY A 33 0.90 -35.99 -16.95
C GLY A 33 0.72 -36.89 -15.73
N PHE A 34 1.17 -38.13 -15.89
CA PHE A 34 1.20 -39.17 -14.86
C PHE A 34 2.62 -39.68 -14.68
N PHE A 35 3.05 -39.85 -13.43
CA PHE A 35 4.43 -40.13 -13.06
C PHE A 35 4.50 -41.25 -12.04
N GLU A 36 5.58 -42.05 -12.06
CA GLU A 36 5.81 -43.08 -11.04
C GLU A 36 6.22 -42.46 -9.69
N ASN A 37 6.85 -41.28 -9.74
CA ASN A 37 7.42 -40.59 -8.58
C ASN A 37 6.69 -39.27 -8.28
N GLU A 38 6.34 -39.05 -7.02
CA GLU A 38 5.71 -37.81 -6.52
C GLU A 38 6.59 -36.58 -6.80
N GLU A 39 7.90 -36.71 -6.65
CA GLU A 39 8.86 -35.62 -6.85
C GLU A 39 8.94 -35.18 -8.30
N GLU A 40 8.82 -36.13 -9.23
CA GLU A 40 8.83 -35.83 -10.65
C GLU A 40 7.55 -35.09 -11.05
N ALA A 41 6.40 -35.57 -10.58
CA ALA A 41 5.14 -34.86 -10.74
C ALA A 41 5.21 -33.43 -10.16
N HIS A 42 5.84 -33.26 -8.99
CA HIS A 42 6.01 -31.95 -8.37
C HIS A 42 6.90 -31.03 -9.21
N ARG A 43 8.04 -31.51 -9.72
CA ARG A 43 8.94 -30.72 -10.58
C ARG A 43 8.22 -30.19 -11.82
N VAL A 44 7.38 -31.01 -12.45
CA VAL A 44 6.59 -30.60 -13.62
C VAL A 44 5.57 -29.52 -13.26
N VAL A 45 4.89 -29.65 -12.11
CA VAL A 45 4.00 -28.59 -11.58
C VAL A 45 4.74 -27.28 -11.34
N VAL A 46 5.91 -27.33 -10.70
CA VAL A 46 6.72 -26.13 -10.43
C VAL A 46 7.17 -25.51 -11.74
N ARG A 47 7.66 -26.31 -12.69
CA ARG A 47 8.09 -25.84 -14.01
C ARG A 47 6.98 -25.10 -14.74
N PHE A 48 5.78 -25.68 -14.79
CA PHE A 48 4.62 -25.02 -15.38
C PHE A 48 4.34 -23.66 -14.71
N LYS A 49 4.40 -23.60 -13.36
CA LYS A 49 4.17 -22.35 -12.61
C LYS A 49 5.25 -21.30 -12.89
N VAL A 50 6.51 -21.70 -13.06
CA VAL A 50 7.62 -20.80 -13.43
C VAL A 50 7.41 -20.24 -14.84
N ASP A 51 7.17 -21.12 -15.81
CA ASP A 51 6.99 -20.75 -17.21
C ASP A 51 5.78 -19.81 -17.39
N ASN A 52 4.74 -19.98 -16.58
CA ASN A 52 3.55 -19.13 -16.56
C ASN A 52 3.63 -17.96 -15.56
N LYS A 53 4.82 -17.61 -15.05
CA LYS A 53 5.02 -16.47 -14.12
C LYS A 53 4.07 -16.50 -12.90
N ILE A 54 3.79 -17.66 -12.33
CA ILE A 54 2.97 -17.82 -11.12
C ILE A 54 3.88 -17.81 -9.87
N VAL A 55 5.09 -18.36 -9.99
CA VAL A 55 6.11 -18.44 -8.95
C VAL A 55 7.46 -17.95 -9.48
N LYS A 56 8.40 -17.66 -8.57
CA LYS A 56 9.78 -17.31 -8.91
C LYS A 56 10.52 -18.49 -9.53
N ALA A 57 11.67 -18.24 -10.14
CA ALA A 57 12.46 -19.27 -10.83
C ALA A 57 12.88 -20.44 -9.91
N ASP A 58 13.04 -20.18 -8.60
CA ASP A 58 13.34 -21.18 -7.57
C ASP A 58 12.09 -21.96 -7.08
N GLY A 59 10.92 -21.69 -7.65
CA GLY A 59 9.64 -22.30 -7.28
C GLY A 59 8.95 -21.65 -6.08
N SER A 60 9.57 -20.68 -5.42
CA SER A 60 9.00 -19.99 -4.27
C SER A 60 8.02 -18.89 -4.68
N ARG A 61 7.10 -18.54 -3.78
CA ARG A 61 6.14 -17.46 -4.01
C ARG A 61 6.87 -16.10 -3.98
N PRO A 62 6.59 -15.18 -4.91
CA PRO A 62 7.15 -13.83 -4.82
C PRO A 62 6.66 -13.13 -3.55
N SER A 63 7.51 -12.32 -2.93
CA SER A 63 7.09 -11.34 -1.92
C SER A 63 6.23 -10.25 -2.57
N VAL A 64 5.58 -9.41 -1.75
CA VAL A 64 4.79 -8.28 -2.28
C VAL A 64 5.65 -7.32 -3.10
N LEU A 65 6.92 -7.11 -2.73
CA LEU A 65 7.83 -6.22 -3.47
C LEU A 65 8.33 -6.85 -4.78
N GLU A 66 8.39 -8.18 -4.86
CA GLU A 66 8.75 -8.91 -6.09
C GLU A 66 7.53 -9.11 -7.01
N ALA A 67 6.31 -9.11 -6.48
CA ALA A 67 5.10 -9.40 -7.26
C ALA A 67 4.74 -8.28 -8.26
N PHE A 68 5.24 -7.07 -8.04
CA PHE A 68 4.90 -5.87 -8.80
C PHE A 68 6.16 -5.11 -9.20
N ARG A 69 6.08 -4.38 -10.31
CA ARG A 69 7.04 -3.33 -10.67
C ARG A 69 6.40 -1.96 -10.51
N TYR A 70 7.22 -0.97 -10.20
CA TYR A 70 6.84 0.44 -10.26
C TYR A 70 6.83 0.94 -11.70
N ASP A 71 5.81 1.72 -12.05
CA ASP A 71 5.67 2.42 -13.32
C ASP A 71 4.91 3.73 -13.11
N ASP A 72 5.61 4.85 -13.09
CA ASP A 72 5.07 6.22 -12.99
C ASP A 72 3.89 6.39 -11.99
N GLY A 73 4.17 6.11 -10.71
CA GLY A 73 3.18 6.24 -9.63
C GLY A 73 2.19 5.09 -9.54
N ARG A 74 2.29 4.09 -10.41
CA ARG A 74 1.44 2.90 -10.44
C ARG A 74 2.25 1.64 -10.20
N LEU A 75 1.55 0.57 -9.83
CA LEU A 75 2.14 -0.76 -9.64
C LEU A 75 1.57 -1.70 -10.69
N VAL A 76 2.46 -2.44 -11.35
CA VAL A 76 2.13 -3.33 -12.45
C VAL A 76 2.54 -4.76 -12.10
N CYS A 77 1.63 -5.71 -12.26
CA CYS A 77 1.88 -7.12 -11.98
C CYS A 77 3.06 -7.67 -12.80
N GLN A 78 4.02 -8.30 -12.12
CA GLN A 78 5.10 -9.08 -12.73
C GLN A 78 4.80 -10.58 -12.78
N TYR A 79 3.82 -11.02 -11.99
CA TYR A 79 3.40 -12.41 -11.87
C TYR A 79 1.89 -12.53 -12.10
N ASN A 80 1.43 -13.69 -12.59
CA ASN A 80 0.02 -14.02 -12.67
C ASN A 80 -0.47 -14.35 -11.25
N LEU A 81 -1.31 -13.46 -10.72
CA LEU A 81 -1.93 -13.57 -9.40
C LEU A 81 -3.36 -14.09 -9.52
N MET A 82 -4.01 -14.34 -8.37
CA MET A 82 -5.36 -14.92 -8.35
C MET A 82 -6.40 -14.09 -9.13
N LYS A 83 -6.30 -12.75 -9.07
CA LYS A 83 -7.26 -11.82 -9.71
C LYS A 83 -6.67 -10.98 -10.83
N HIS A 84 -5.37 -11.07 -11.06
CA HIS A 84 -4.63 -10.17 -11.96
C HIS A 84 -3.63 -10.95 -12.78
N SER A 85 -3.45 -10.56 -14.03
CA SER A 85 -2.47 -11.12 -14.95
C SER A 85 -1.19 -10.27 -14.95
N VAL A 86 -0.11 -10.85 -15.45
CA VAL A 86 1.12 -10.09 -15.75
C VAL A 86 0.78 -8.91 -16.65
N GLY A 87 1.26 -7.71 -16.29
CA GLY A 87 1.01 -6.47 -17.03
C GLY A 87 -0.18 -5.65 -16.54
N ASP A 88 -1.06 -6.22 -15.71
CA ASP A 88 -2.18 -5.46 -15.14
C ASP A 88 -1.67 -4.36 -14.21
N ILE A 89 -2.16 -3.14 -14.40
CA ILE A 89 -2.05 -2.06 -13.40
C ILE A 89 -2.99 -2.39 -12.24
N VAL A 90 -2.47 -2.37 -11.02
CA VAL A 90 -3.22 -2.70 -9.81
C VAL A 90 -3.36 -1.51 -8.87
N GLY A 91 -4.44 -1.55 -8.11
CA GLY A 91 -4.73 -0.62 -7.04
C GLY A 91 -6.17 -0.14 -7.09
N TYR A 92 -6.78 -0.01 -5.92
CA TYR A 92 -8.07 0.64 -5.76
C TYR A 92 -7.92 1.85 -4.84
N VAL A 93 -8.52 2.98 -5.19
CA VAL A 93 -8.59 4.13 -4.30
C VAL A 93 -9.63 3.82 -3.22
N GLU A 94 -9.20 3.74 -1.97
CA GLU A 94 -10.08 3.52 -0.82
C GLU A 94 -10.94 4.76 -0.57
N PRO A 95 -12.27 4.70 -0.70
CA PRO A 95 -13.13 5.89 -0.66
C PRO A 95 -13.04 6.70 0.64
N GLU A 96 -12.89 6.03 1.79
CA GLU A 96 -12.88 6.70 3.09
C GLU A 96 -11.57 7.45 3.35
N THR A 97 -10.45 6.90 2.87
CA THR A 97 -9.11 7.41 3.20
C THR A 97 -8.44 8.13 2.05
N GLY A 98 -8.82 7.85 0.81
CA GLY A 98 -8.21 8.33 -0.44
C GLY A 98 -6.94 7.59 -0.84
N TYR A 99 -6.44 6.64 -0.02
CA TYR A 99 -5.20 5.92 -0.35
C TYR A 99 -5.44 4.84 -1.41
N VAL A 100 -4.49 4.69 -2.33
CA VAL A 100 -4.46 3.53 -3.22
C VAL A 100 -3.99 2.30 -2.44
N GLN A 101 -4.80 1.25 -2.45
CA GLN A 101 -4.58 -0.01 -1.74
C GLN A 101 -4.34 -1.15 -2.74
N ILE A 102 -3.38 -2.02 -2.40
CA ILE A 102 -2.95 -3.19 -3.17
C ILE A 102 -3.25 -4.44 -2.37
N GLY A 103 -4.12 -5.30 -2.88
CA GLY A 103 -4.34 -6.62 -2.31
C GLY A 103 -3.25 -7.60 -2.74
N TYR A 104 -2.60 -8.26 -1.79
CA TYR A 104 -1.65 -9.34 -2.07
C TYR A 104 -1.78 -10.47 -1.04
N GLY A 105 -2.18 -11.66 -1.51
CA GLY A 105 -2.53 -12.77 -0.62
C GLY A 105 -3.77 -12.43 0.22
N SER A 106 -3.67 -12.57 1.54
CA SER A 106 -4.71 -12.20 2.51
C SER A 106 -4.53 -10.80 3.11
N GLN A 107 -3.52 -10.04 2.64
CA GLN A 107 -3.16 -8.73 3.20
C GLN A 107 -3.44 -7.61 2.20
N SER A 108 -3.63 -6.40 2.74
CA SER A 108 -3.75 -5.16 1.97
C SER A 108 -2.58 -4.23 2.29
N TYR A 109 -2.02 -3.61 1.27
CA TYR A 109 -0.84 -2.75 1.35
C TYR A 109 -1.13 -1.38 0.72
N ARG A 110 -0.65 -0.31 1.32
CA ARG A 110 -0.75 1.03 0.72
C ARG A 110 0.28 1.18 -0.41
N ALA A 111 -0.16 1.61 -1.59
CA ALA A 111 0.66 1.71 -2.79
C ALA A 111 1.89 2.61 -2.58
N HIS A 112 1.72 3.82 -2.03
CA HIS A 112 2.84 4.73 -1.78
C HIS A 112 3.96 4.11 -0.92
N ARG A 113 3.64 3.22 0.04
CA ARG A 113 4.65 2.56 0.88
C ARG A 113 5.42 1.50 0.09
N LEU A 114 4.73 0.77 -0.78
CA LEU A 114 5.36 -0.20 -1.67
C LEU A 114 6.25 0.52 -2.69
N VAL A 115 5.75 1.60 -3.30
CA VAL A 115 6.54 2.44 -4.23
C VAL A 115 7.80 2.95 -3.55
N TRP A 116 7.70 3.52 -2.35
CA TRP A 116 8.88 3.98 -1.60
C TRP A 116 9.88 2.84 -1.35
N GLN A 117 9.40 1.68 -0.90
CA GLN A 117 10.27 0.53 -0.64
C GLN A 117 10.95 -0.02 -1.89
N MET A 118 10.27 0.02 -3.04
CA MET A 118 10.84 -0.40 -4.33
C MET A 118 11.89 0.57 -4.86
N MET A 119 11.65 1.88 -4.71
CA MET A 119 12.46 2.92 -5.36
C MET A 119 13.57 3.49 -4.46
N VAL A 120 13.36 3.50 -3.15
CA VAL A 120 14.27 4.12 -2.17
C VAL A 120 14.76 3.09 -1.16
N GLY A 121 13.86 2.27 -0.62
CA GLY A 121 14.21 1.19 0.30
C GLY A 121 13.45 1.24 1.63
N PRO A 122 14.00 0.65 2.70
CA PRO A 122 13.24 0.41 3.93
C PRO A 122 12.76 1.72 4.57
N ILE A 123 11.54 1.67 5.11
CA ILE A 123 10.96 2.77 5.88
C ILE A 123 11.39 2.56 7.35
N PRO A 124 12.21 3.44 7.95
CA PRO A 124 12.65 3.28 9.34
C PRO A 124 11.48 3.26 10.32
N ALA A 125 11.67 2.60 11.45
CA ALA A 125 10.65 2.52 12.49
C ALA A 125 10.29 3.93 13.00
N GLY A 126 8.99 4.21 13.10
CA GLY A 126 8.50 5.54 13.51
C GLY A 126 8.36 6.56 12.37
N ASN A 127 8.71 6.19 11.14
CA ASN A 127 8.49 7.01 9.96
C ASN A 127 7.26 6.58 9.14
N GLU A 128 6.67 7.57 8.49
CA GLU A 128 5.59 7.41 7.52
C GLU A 128 5.99 8.03 6.18
N ILE A 129 5.28 7.64 5.14
CA ILE A 129 5.44 8.20 3.80
C ILE A 129 4.25 9.12 3.56
N ASP A 130 4.55 10.38 3.29
CA ASP A 130 3.59 11.46 3.10
C ASP A 130 3.61 11.93 1.64
N HIS A 131 2.46 12.40 1.16
CA HIS A 131 2.28 12.93 -0.19
C HIS A 131 2.49 14.44 -0.16
N ILE A 132 3.52 14.92 -0.85
CA ILE A 132 3.90 16.34 -0.87
C ILE A 132 2.71 17.18 -1.34
N ASN A 133 2.08 16.81 -2.46
CA ASN A 133 0.91 17.48 -3.00
C ASN A 133 -0.40 17.16 -2.26
N GLY A 134 -0.41 16.27 -1.26
CA GLY A 134 -1.60 15.89 -0.48
C GLY A 134 -2.60 15.00 -1.22
N ASP A 135 -2.41 14.74 -2.51
CA ASP A 135 -3.19 13.77 -3.27
C ASP A 135 -2.65 12.36 -3.00
N LYS A 136 -3.44 11.59 -2.24
CA LYS A 136 -3.10 10.23 -1.81
C LYS A 136 -3.14 9.19 -2.93
N ALA A 137 -3.67 9.55 -4.09
CA ALA A 137 -3.68 8.71 -5.28
C ALA A 137 -2.43 8.93 -6.16
N ASP A 138 -1.76 10.08 -6.04
CA ASP A 138 -0.53 10.39 -6.79
C ASP A 138 0.70 9.79 -6.10
N ASN A 139 0.98 8.52 -6.38
CA ASN A 139 2.11 7.81 -5.76
C ASN A 139 3.42 7.94 -6.56
N ARG A 140 3.59 8.95 -7.41
CA ARG A 140 4.87 9.17 -8.11
C ARG A 140 5.97 9.48 -7.11
N ILE A 141 7.18 8.98 -7.33
CA ILE A 141 8.23 9.01 -6.31
C ILE A 141 8.64 10.44 -5.95
N GLU A 142 8.63 11.35 -6.91
CA GLU A 142 8.88 12.78 -6.71
C GLU A 142 7.81 13.48 -5.87
N ASN A 143 6.64 12.86 -5.68
CA ASN A 143 5.56 13.35 -4.83
C ASN A 143 5.56 12.72 -3.43
N LEU A 144 6.47 11.78 -3.14
CA LEU A 144 6.55 11.10 -1.85
C LEU A 144 7.71 11.65 -1.02
N ARG A 145 7.52 11.71 0.29
CA ARG A 145 8.59 11.99 1.25
C ARG A 145 8.47 11.16 2.49
N ILE A 146 9.59 10.90 3.15
CA ILE A 146 9.61 10.30 4.47
C ILE A 146 9.46 11.38 5.54
N VAL A 147 8.57 11.14 6.49
CA VAL A 147 8.29 12.04 7.61
C VAL A 147 8.25 11.25 8.90
N SER A 148 8.60 11.86 10.02
CA SER A 148 8.28 11.28 11.33
C SER A 148 6.76 11.30 11.56
N ARG A 149 6.24 10.43 12.44
CA ARG A 149 4.82 10.49 12.85
C ARG A 149 4.41 11.87 13.38
N ALA A 150 5.32 12.55 14.09
CA ALA A 150 5.09 13.88 14.64
C ALA A 150 4.96 14.93 13.53
N GLU A 151 5.82 14.88 12.51
CA GLU A 151 5.74 15.77 11.35
C GLU A 151 4.50 15.46 10.50
N ASN A 152 4.14 14.19 10.32
CA ASN A 152 2.93 13.85 9.58
C ASN A 152 1.66 14.37 10.28
N ALA A 153 1.61 14.27 11.61
CA ALA A 153 0.52 14.82 12.40
C ALA A 153 0.42 16.35 12.28
N LYS A 154 1.53 17.05 12.03
CA LYS A 154 1.54 18.49 11.74
C LYS A 154 0.99 18.83 10.35
N ASN A 155 0.82 17.87 9.44
CA ASN A 155 0.28 18.09 8.08
C ASN A 155 -1.22 17.75 7.95
N LEU A 156 -1.94 17.57 9.07
CA LEU A 156 -3.35 17.20 9.04
C LEU A 156 -4.19 18.28 8.32
N SER A 157 -5.07 17.81 7.41
CA SER A 157 -6.09 18.63 6.77
C SER A 157 -6.99 19.30 7.80
N LEU A 158 -7.61 20.43 7.43
CA LEU A 158 -8.64 21.09 8.24
C LEU A 158 -9.71 20.07 8.68
N GLN A 159 -10.04 20.07 9.97
CA GLN A 159 -11.16 19.28 10.46
C GLN A 159 -12.47 19.87 9.92
N THR A 160 -13.42 19.04 9.49
CA THR A 160 -14.72 19.48 8.96
C THR A 160 -15.51 20.36 9.92
N ARG A 161 -15.30 20.22 11.23
CA ARG A 161 -15.93 21.04 12.28
C ARG A 161 -15.24 22.39 12.51
N ASN A 162 -14.14 22.69 11.82
CA ASN A 162 -13.43 23.95 11.96
C ASN A 162 -14.24 25.05 11.25
N LYS A 163 -14.84 25.95 12.04
CA LYS A 163 -15.68 27.05 11.53
C LYS A 163 -14.89 28.29 11.09
N THR A 164 -13.61 28.38 11.42
CA THR A 164 -12.76 29.55 11.15
C THR A 164 -11.98 29.41 9.85
N GLY A 165 -11.93 28.19 9.29
CA GLY A 165 -11.11 27.88 8.11
C GLY A 165 -9.62 27.82 8.39
N VAL A 166 -9.19 27.92 9.66
CA VAL A 166 -7.76 27.91 10.04
C VAL A 166 -7.51 26.92 11.18
N PRO A 167 -6.61 25.92 11.02
CA PRO A 167 -6.31 24.96 12.08
C PRO A 167 -5.83 25.64 13.36
N GLY A 168 -6.30 25.17 14.51
CA GLY A 168 -5.89 25.72 15.80
C GLY A 168 -6.50 27.08 16.14
N VAL A 169 -7.30 27.69 15.27
CA VAL A 169 -8.08 28.90 15.57
C VAL A 169 -9.55 28.51 15.81
N ALA A 170 -10.07 28.78 17.01
CA ALA A 170 -11.44 28.44 17.38
C ALA A 170 -12.13 29.60 18.11
N PHE A 171 -13.36 29.91 17.73
CA PHE A 171 -14.16 30.93 18.42
C PHE A 171 -14.83 30.33 19.67
N ILE A 172 -14.43 30.79 20.86
CA ILE A 172 -14.85 30.27 22.17
C ILE A 172 -15.01 31.44 23.14
N ASN A 173 -16.11 31.45 23.92
CA ASN A 173 -16.38 32.49 24.92
C ASN A 173 -16.24 33.91 24.38
N ASN A 174 -16.74 34.15 23.16
CA ASN A 174 -16.69 35.44 22.47
C ASN A 174 -15.28 35.94 22.05
N HIS A 175 -14.27 35.07 22.10
CA HIS A 175 -12.91 35.37 21.64
C HIS A 175 -12.40 34.27 20.70
N TYR A 176 -11.41 34.59 19.87
CA TYR A 176 -10.67 33.64 19.04
C TYR A 176 -9.50 33.07 19.83
N ARG A 177 -9.61 31.80 20.21
CA ARG A 177 -8.52 31.04 20.82
C ARG A 177 -7.57 30.54 19.76
N VAL A 178 -6.26 30.72 19.96
CA VAL A 178 -5.22 30.21 19.07
C VAL A 178 -4.35 29.19 19.78
N THR A 179 -4.18 28.03 19.17
CA THR A 179 -3.26 26.96 19.63
C THR A 179 -2.43 26.42 18.47
N ILE A 180 -1.24 25.89 18.75
CA ILE A 180 -0.38 25.17 17.80
C ILE A 180 0.26 23.92 18.43
N GLY A 181 -0.14 22.74 17.95
CA GLY A 181 0.21 21.49 18.63
C GLY A 181 -0.32 21.52 20.07
N SER A 182 0.59 21.48 21.04
CA SER A 182 0.30 21.62 22.46
C SER A 182 0.50 23.04 23.00
N GLU A 183 1.03 23.97 22.20
CA GLU A 183 1.25 25.36 22.61
C GLU A 183 -0.06 26.17 22.53
N TYR A 184 -0.33 26.93 23.59
CA TYR A 184 -1.38 27.95 23.63
C TYR A 184 -0.78 29.30 23.29
N LEU A 185 -1.37 29.99 22.30
CA LEU A 185 -0.85 31.26 21.76
C LEU A 185 -1.66 32.49 22.18
N GLY A 186 -2.84 32.31 22.79
CA GLY A 186 -3.65 33.42 23.31
C GLY A 186 -5.13 33.37 22.92
N TYR A 187 -5.85 34.38 23.39
CA TYR A 187 -7.18 34.78 22.94
C TYR A 187 -7.08 36.15 22.25
N PHE A 188 -7.84 36.33 21.18
CA PHE A 188 -7.88 37.56 20.40
C PHE A 188 -9.32 37.93 20.05
N ASP A 189 -9.62 39.21 19.91
CA ASP A 189 -10.97 39.69 19.59
C ASP A 189 -11.27 39.61 18.09
N SER A 190 -10.23 39.63 17.26
CA SER A 190 -10.32 39.57 15.79
C SER A 190 -9.87 38.23 15.24
N LEU A 191 -10.62 37.71 14.26
CA LEU A 191 -10.21 36.54 13.49
C LEU A 191 -8.89 36.81 12.75
N ASP A 192 -8.73 37.98 12.16
CA ASP A 192 -7.53 38.31 11.38
C ASP A 192 -6.28 38.29 12.25
N GLU A 193 -6.35 38.88 13.45
CA GLU A 193 -5.26 38.87 14.42
C GLU A 193 -4.90 37.43 14.84
N ALA A 194 -5.91 36.64 15.19
CA ALA A 194 -5.74 35.24 15.54
C ALA A 194 -5.07 34.43 14.41
N VAL A 195 -5.44 34.70 13.16
CA VAL A 195 -4.85 34.06 11.97
C VAL A 195 -3.41 34.49 11.75
N GLN A 196 -3.07 35.77 11.97
CA GLN A 196 -1.69 36.25 11.85
C GLN A 196 -0.77 35.62 12.91
N ILE A 197 -1.24 35.54 14.16
CA ILE A 197 -0.52 34.86 15.25
C ILE A 197 -0.30 33.38 14.91
N ARG A 198 -1.34 32.73 14.39
CA ARG A 198 -1.27 31.33 13.96
C ARG A 198 -0.23 31.13 12.85
N LYS A 199 -0.28 31.92 11.77
CA LYS A 199 0.67 31.83 10.64
C LYS A 199 2.12 32.12 11.06
N SER A 200 2.30 33.09 11.95
CA SER A 200 3.63 33.41 12.50
C SER A 200 4.21 32.25 13.31
N ALA A 201 3.37 31.59 14.11
CA ALA A 201 3.80 30.41 14.86
C ALA A 201 4.06 29.19 13.97
N GLU A 202 3.29 29.00 12.89
CA GLU A 202 3.54 27.98 11.87
C GLU A 202 4.92 28.15 11.22
N ALA A 203 5.25 29.37 10.81
CA ALA A 203 6.57 29.70 10.26
C ALA A 203 7.69 29.43 11.27
N ARG A 204 7.52 29.86 12.53
CA ARG A 204 8.48 29.62 13.63
C ARG A 204 8.73 28.13 13.88
N LEU A 205 7.69 27.30 13.79
CA LEU A 205 7.74 25.86 14.12
C LEU A 205 7.96 24.96 12.89
N GLY A 206 8.25 25.54 11.73
CA GLY A 206 8.57 24.83 10.49
C GLY A 206 7.40 24.03 9.92
N TYR A 207 6.16 24.51 10.07
CA TYR A 207 5.01 23.88 9.43
C TYR A 207 5.08 24.07 7.92
N HIS A 208 4.70 23.03 7.16
CA HIS A 208 4.66 23.12 5.70
C HIS A 208 3.53 24.07 5.25
N ALA A 209 3.72 24.74 4.11
CA ALA A 209 2.70 25.59 3.48
C ALA A 209 1.37 24.88 3.15
N ASN A 210 1.37 23.56 3.27
CA ASN A 210 0.28 22.64 2.96
C ASN A 210 -0.53 22.25 4.20
N HIS A 211 -0.18 22.77 5.38
CA HIS A 211 -0.91 22.52 6.61
C HIS A 211 -2.29 23.19 6.56
N GLY A 212 -3.33 22.48 7.01
CA GLY A 212 -4.69 23.01 7.00
C GLY A 212 -5.36 23.05 5.63
N ARG A 213 -4.92 22.26 4.65
CA ARG A 213 -5.64 22.13 3.38
C ARG A 213 -7.05 21.58 3.61
N THR A 214 -8.01 22.11 2.84
CA THR A 214 -9.38 21.58 2.78
C THR A 214 -9.34 20.19 2.13
N LYS A 215 -10.15 19.26 2.66
CA LYS A 215 -10.32 17.93 2.06
C LYS A 215 -11.08 18.00 0.74
#